data_AF-A0A7Y0SD48-F1
#
_entry.id   AF-A0A7Y0SD48-F1
#
_cell.length_a   1.000
_cell.length_b   1.000
_cell.length_c   1.000
_cell.angle_alpha   90.00
_cell.angle_beta   90.00
_cell.angle_gamma   90.00
#
_symmetry.space_group_name_H-M   'P 1'
#
loop_
_entity.id
_entity.type
_entity.pdbx_description
1 polymer ?
#
loop_
_entity_poly.entity_id
_entity_poly.type
_entity_poly.pdbx_seq_one_letter_code
_entity_poly.pdbx_strand_id
1 'polypeptide(L)'
;ASDVLAVHLLLQEAGCPYRMDVCPLFETLDDLNNAESVIKQLMGIDLYRGFIQNHQMVMIGYSDSAKDAGVMSAGWAQYHAMESLVKVAEEEGVELT
;
A
#
# COMPACT_ATOMS: atom_id res chain seq x y z
N ALA A 1 0.98 -4.54 -6.88
CA ALA A 1 -0.49 -4.46 -7.08
C ALA A 1 -1.13 -5.85 -7.14
N SER A 2 -0.58 -6.79 -7.92
CA SER A 2 -1.04 -8.18 -7.95
C SER A 2 -1.05 -8.84 -6.57
N ASP A 3 -0.10 -8.52 -5.69
CA ASP A 3 0.02 -9.16 -4.37
C ASP A 3 -1.19 -8.88 -3.49
N VAL A 4 -1.72 -7.65 -3.53
CA VAL A 4 -2.94 -7.26 -2.81
C VAL A 4 -4.16 -7.99 -3.38
N LEU A 5 -4.30 -8.01 -4.71
CA LEU A 5 -5.43 -8.66 -5.37
C LEU A 5 -5.42 -10.19 -5.18
N ALA A 6 -4.23 -10.80 -5.14
CA ALA A 6 -4.07 -12.23 -4.90
C ALA A 6 -4.61 -12.62 -3.51
N VAL A 7 -4.36 -11.82 -2.48
CA VAL A 7 -4.93 -12.06 -1.14
C VAL A 7 -6.46 -11.93 -1.15
N HIS A 8 -7.01 -10.92 -1.81
CA HIS A 8 -8.47 -10.80 -1.96
C HIS A 8 -9.08 -12.00 -2.69
N LEU A 9 -8.44 -12.49 -3.75
CA LEU A 9 -8.88 -13.70 -4.45
C LEU A 9 -8.86 -14.92 -3.52
N LEU A 10 -7.79 -15.12 -2.75
CA LEU A 10 -7.70 -16.22 -1.80
C LEU A 10 -8.77 -16.13 -0.70
N LEU A 11 -9.07 -14.92 -0.21
CA LEU A 11 -10.15 -14.70 0.76
C LEU A 11 -11.52 -15.05 0.17
N GLN A 12 -11.74 -14.71 -1.09
CA GLN A 12 -12.97 -15.06 -1.81
C GLN A 12 -13.10 -16.59 -1.98
N GLU A 13 -12.05 -17.26 -2.43
CA GLU A 13 -12.04 -18.73 -2.61
C GLU A 13 -12.14 -19.48 -1.28
N ALA A 14 -11.63 -18.91 -0.19
CA ALA A 14 -11.78 -19.45 1.15
C ALA A 14 -13.20 -19.27 1.73
N GLY A 15 -14.09 -18.55 1.02
CA GLY A 15 -15.45 -18.27 1.48
C GLY A 15 -15.51 -17.30 2.66
N CYS A 16 -14.57 -16.34 2.74
CA CYS A 16 -14.58 -15.32 3.80
C CYS A 16 -15.90 -14.54 3.77
N PRO A 17 -16.74 -14.58 4.82
CA PRO A 17 -18.08 -14.02 4.76
C PRO A 17 -18.13 -12.51 5.07
N TYR A 18 -17.00 -11.89 5.36
CA TYR A 18 -16.88 -10.47 5.69
C TYR A 18 -15.73 -9.83 4.91
N ARG A 19 -15.79 -8.50 4.80
CA ARG A 19 -14.70 -7.72 4.25
C ARG A 19 -13.52 -7.75 5.22
N MET A 20 -12.35 -8.11 4.69
CA MET A 20 -11.07 -8.02 5.39
C MET A 20 -10.18 -7.04 4.62
N ASP A 21 -9.61 -6.07 5.33
CA ASP A 21 -8.71 -5.09 4.74
C ASP A 21 -7.33 -5.71 4.53
N VAL A 22 -6.85 -5.63 3.30
CA VAL A 22 -5.52 -6.09 2.92
C VAL A 22 -4.59 -4.89 2.87
N CYS A 23 -3.63 -4.87 3.77
CA CYS A 23 -2.65 -3.81 3.92
C CYS A 23 -1.31 -4.24 3.29
N PRO A 24 -0.86 -3.62 2.18
CA PRO A 24 0.48 -3.87 1.66
C PRO A 24 1.53 -3.32 2.63
N LEU A 25 2.59 -4.11 2.84
CA LEU A 25 3.79 -3.71 3.58
C LEU A 25 4.90 -3.36 2.58
N PHE A 26 5.34 -2.10 2.57
CA PHE A 26 6.52 -1.67 1.83
C PHE A 26 7.72 -1.65 2.77
N GLU A 27 8.66 -2.57 2.57
CA GLU A 27 9.72 -2.86 3.55
C GLU A 27 11.13 -2.50 3.06
N THR A 28 11.42 -2.68 1.76
CA THR A 28 12.72 -2.34 1.17
C THR A 28 12.73 -0.92 0.62
N LEU A 29 13.93 -0.39 0.34
CA LEU A 29 14.06 0.94 -0.26
C LEU A 29 13.36 1.01 -1.63
N ASP A 30 13.51 -0.03 -2.45
CA ASP A 30 12.87 -0.10 -3.76
C ASP A 30 11.35 -0.19 -3.64
N ASP A 31 10.84 -0.91 -2.66
CA ASP A 31 9.39 -0.98 -2.39
C ASP A 31 8.82 0.39 -2.00
N LEU A 32 9.53 1.13 -1.13
CA LEU A 32 9.12 2.47 -0.71
C LEU A 32 9.10 3.46 -1.89
N ASN A 33 10.11 3.39 -2.76
CA ASN A 33 10.16 4.22 -3.97
C ASN A 33 9.03 3.89 -4.96
N ASN A 34 8.57 2.64 -4.98
CA ASN A 34 7.49 2.19 -5.87
C ASN A 34 6.09 2.27 -5.25
N ALA A 35 5.97 2.57 -3.96
CA ALA A 35 4.70 2.56 -3.22
C ALA A 35 3.63 3.44 -3.87
N GLU A 36 4.00 4.65 -4.31
CA GLU A 36 3.11 5.58 -5.00
C GLU A 36 2.49 4.96 -6.25
N SER A 37 3.34 4.40 -7.14
CA SER A 37 2.89 3.80 -8.39
C SER A 37 1.99 2.59 -8.14
N VAL A 38 2.32 1.78 -7.13
CA VAL A 38 1.55 0.58 -6.79
C VAL A 38 0.16 0.93 -6.27
N ILE A 39 0.06 1.89 -5.35
CA ILE A 39 -1.23 2.34 -4.80
C ILE A 39 -2.05 3.03 -5.89
N LYS A 40 -1.44 3.89 -6.70
CA LYS A 40 -2.13 4.54 -7.83
C LYS A 40 -2.70 3.52 -8.83
N GLN A 41 -1.94 2.46 -9.12
CA GLN A 41 -2.43 1.38 -9.97
C GLN A 41 -3.63 0.64 -9.35
N LEU A 42 -3.62 0.38 -8.03
CA LEU A 42 -4.75 -0.23 -7.33
C LEU A 42 -5.98 0.69 -7.34
N MET A 43 -5.79 1.98 -7.12
CA MET A 43 -6.86 2.98 -7.16
C MET A 43 -7.43 3.19 -8.57
N GLY A 44 -6.71 2.80 -9.62
CA GLY A 44 -7.23 2.77 -10.99
C GLY A 44 -8.16 1.59 -11.30
N ILE A 45 -8.38 0.66 -10.36
CA ILE A 45 -9.23 -0.52 -10.57
C ILE A 45 -10.57 -0.30 -9.85
N ASP A 46 -11.62 0.03 -10.60
CA ASP A 46 -12.96 0.33 -10.06
C ASP A 46 -13.51 -0.76 -9.13
N LEU A 47 -13.28 -2.03 -9.47
CA LEU A 47 -13.70 -3.18 -8.65
C LEU A 47 -13.00 -3.18 -7.28
N TYR A 48 -11.71 -2.85 -7.26
CA TYR A 48 -10.94 -2.75 -6.02
C TYR A 48 -11.43 -1.56 -5.18
N ARG A 49 -11.58 -0.38 -5.80
CA ARG A 49 -12.09 0.82 -5.12
C ARG A 49 -13.45 0.59 -4.47
N GLY A 50 -14.36 -0.05 -5.20
CA GLY A 50 -15.69 -0.40 -4.70
C GLY A 50 -15.62 -1.38 -3.52
N PHE A 51 -14.70 -2.34 -3.57
CA PHE A 51 -14.49 -3.32 -2.50
C PHE A 51 -13.96 -2.66 -1.21
N ILE A 52 -12.96 -1.79 -1.32
CA ILE A 52 -12.34 -1.11 -0.17
C ILE A 52 -13.14 0.12 0.31
N GLN A 53 -14.22 0.49 -0.36
CA GLN A 53 -15.05 1.65 -0.03
C GLN A 53 -14.24 2.95 0.15
N ASN A 54 -13.23 3.15 -0.70
CA ASN A 54 -12.28 4.27 -0.63
C ASN A 54 -11.56 4.42 0.72
N HIS A 55 -11.34 3.34 1.47
CA HIS A 55 -10.48 3.33 2.65
C HIS A 55 -9.32 2.37 2.43
N GLN A 56 -8.09 2.88 2.43
CA GLN A 56 -6.86 2.12 2.18
C GLN A 56 -5.93 2.23 3.38
N MET A 57 -5.48 1.08 3.87
CA MET A 57 -4.39 1.01 4.85
C MET A 57 -3.06 0.70 4.15
N VAL A 58 -1.97 1.37 4.53
CA VAL A 58 -0.62 1.06 4.03
C VAL A 58 0.36 0.93 5.19
N MET A 59 1.14 -0.15 5.21
CA MET A 59 2.16 -0.37 6.24
C MET A 59 3.55 -0.04 5.70
N ILE A 60 4.34 0.67 6.50
CA ILE A 60 5.72 1.04 6.17
C ILE A 60 6.69 0.35 7.12
N GLY A 61 7.65 -0.40 6.55
CA GLY A 61 8.69 -1.10 7.29
C GLY A 61 9.98 -0.30 7.43
N TYR A 62 10.31 0.16 8.64
CA TYR A 62 11.54 0.93 8.90
C TYR A 62 12.79 0.06 9.11
N SER A 63 12.65 -1.06 9.81
CA SER A 63 13.79 -1.86 10.31
C SER A 63 14.62 -2.48 9.19
N ASP A 64 13.97 -3.00 8.16
CA ASP A 64 14.65 -3.71 7.08
C ASP A 64 15.18 -2.74 6.01
N SER A 65 14.48 -1.62 5.76
CA SER A 65 15.04 -0.48 5.01
C SER A 65 16.34 0.07 5.62
N ALA A 66 16.43 0.16 6.95
CA ALA A 66 17.62 0.63 7.65
C ALA A 66 18.80 -0.36 7.55
N LYS A 67 18.53 -1.67 7.46
CA LYS A 67 19.56 -2.70 7.21
C LYS A 67 20.07 -2.66 5.77
N ASP A 68 19.22 -2.27 4.83
CA ASP A 68 19.52 -2.29 3.40
C ASP A 68 20.29 -1.04 2.93
N ALA A 69 19.85 0.16 3.32
CA ALA A 69 20.38 1.43 2.79
C ALA A 69 21.02 2.36 3.85
N GLY A 70 21.02 1.93 5.12
CA GLY A 70 21.43 2.75 6.26
C GLY A 70 20.31 3.66 6.78
N VAL A 71 20.38 4.00 8.07
CA VAL A 71 19.31 4.64 8.84
C VAL A 71 18.83 5.98 8.24
N MET A 72 19.75 6.81 7.75
CA MET A 72 19.41 8.13 7.19
C MET A 72 18.65 8.01 5.86
N SER A 73 19.12 7.13 4.96
CA SER A 73 18.48 6.88 3.66
C SER A 73 17.09 6.27 3.85
N ALA A 74 16.98 5.30 4.78
CA ALA A 74 15.70 4.68 5.14
C ALA A 74 14.70 5.70 5.71
N GLY A 75 15.15 6.58 6.60
CA GLY A 75 14.31 7.64 7.15
C GLY A 75 13.81 8.63 6.10
N TRP A 76 14.68 9.03 5.16
CA TRP A 76 14.29 9.90 4.05
C TRP A 76 13.30 9.21 3.09
N ALA A 77 13.58 7.96 2.71
CA ALA A 77 12.72 7.19 1.82
C ALA A 77 11.33 6.96 2.43
N GLN A 78 11.27 6.63 3.72
CA GLN A 78 10.02 6.50 4.44
C GLN A 78 9.23 7.82 4.44
N TYR A 79 9.88 8.94 4.74
CA TYR A 79 9.22 10.25 4.73
C TYR A 79 8.66 10.58 3.34
N HIS A 80 9.48 10.42 2.30
CA HIS A 80 9.08 10.66 0.92
C HIS A 80 7.92 9.75 0.49
N ALA A 81 7.98 8.46 0.83
CA ALA A 81 6.91 7.52 0.53
C ALA A 81 5.59 7.92 1.21
N MET A 82 5.61 8.33 2.48
CA MET A 82 4.41 8.83 3.18
C MET A 82 3.83 10.07 2.51
N GLU A 83 4.67 11.04 2.15
CA GLU A 83 4.23 12.26 1.46
C GLU A 83 3.59 11.94 0.09
N SER A 84 4.22 11.09 -0.71
CA SER A 84 3.69 10.61 -1.99
C SER A 84 2.36 9.87 -1.83
N LEU A 85 2.23 8.99 -0.82
CA LEU A 85 1.02 8.23 -0.57
C LEU A 85 -0.15 9.12 -0.15
N VAL A 86 0.09 10.12 0.71
CA VAL A 86 -0.93 11.12 1.09
C VAL A 86 -1.41 11.87 -0.16
N LYS A 87 -0.49 12.31 -1.02
CA LYS A 87 -0.84 13.01 -2.25
C LYS A 87 -1.69 12.15 -3.19
N VAL A 88 -1.34 10.87 -3.40
CA VAL A 88 -2.16 9.96 -4.21
C VAL A 88 -3.53 9.75 -3.59
N ALA A 89 -3.62 9.59 -2.27
CA ALA A 89 -4.88 9.43 -1.58
C ALA A 89 -5.80 10.65 -1.74
N GLU A 90 -5.26 11.87 -1.65
CA GLU A 90 -5.99 13.11 -1.91
C GLU A 90 -6.45 13.22 -3.38
N GLU A 91 -5.56 12.94 -4.34
CA GLU A 91 -5.87 12.96 -5.79
C GLU A 91 -6.99 11.98 -6.14
N GLU A 92 -6.96 10.80 -5.54
CA GLU A 92 -7.90 9.72 -5.81
C GLU A 92 -9.16 9.76 -4.92
N GLY A 93 -9.22 10.65 -3.93
CA GLY A 93 -10.35 10.77 -3.00
C GLY A 93 -10.51 9.53 -2.10
N VAL A 94 -9.41 9.04 -1.56
CA VAL A 94 -9.32 7.84 -0.70
C VAL A 94 -8.88 8.24 0.70
N GLU A 95 -9.51 7.68 1.72
CA GLU A 95 -9.05 7.79 3.10
C GLU A 95 -7.86 6.85 3.31
N LEU A 96 -6.69 7.41 3.63
CA LEU A 96 -5.46 6.67 3.87
C LEU A 96 -5.21 6.52 5.38
N THR A 97 -4.83 5.32 5.81
CA THR A 97 -4.36 5.02 7.17
C THR A 97 -2.98 4.40 7.17
#